data_AF-A0A9P0PD69-F1
#
_entry.id   AF-A0A9P0PD69-F1
#
_cell.length_a   1.000
_cell.length_b   1.000
_cell.length_c   1.000
_cell.angle_alpha   90.00
_cell.angle_beta   90.00
_cell.angle_gamma   90.00
#
_symmetry.space_group_name_H-M   'P 1'
#
loop_
_entity.id
_entity.type
_entity.pdbx_description
1 polymer ?
#
loop_
_entity_poly.entity_id
_entity_poly.type
_entity_poly.pdbx_seq_one_letter_code
_entity_poly.pdbx_strand_id
1 'polypeptide(L)'
;MFNIINLLCFSIILGISNHVYCHNKYAKEANVKEELPDTETDFRPISLKHLDRPFRMAKLNLLWSKAVLRLSEPKLKMLFGELKLHDKEEITWKHLRAEGKDKDGMKEAELRKKLMTIMENYNLLDQADSVHDPNKARPFKPLNEASDKHINKSLFKDKKLNKLWEKAETAGFTQEELLALKEEFGHHQDKVDQYYALLHDVKGNPDNTETNSVDDSLDKYNEIELKEDPQPDKNGYLDKVNMLRDKHKEIRDHYDHLQILAAKGPASKEFVEPKVQGLWKIALESNFTPAELESLKVELRHYENR
;
A
#
# COMPACT_ATOMS: atom_id res chain seq x y z
N MET A 1 -40.48 -9.14 23.19
CA MET A 1 -39.27 -9.33 22.35
C MET A 1 -37.95 -9.18 23.12
N PHE A 2 -37.85 -8.33 24.16
CA PHE A 2 -36.59 -8.14 24.92
C PHE A 2 -36.05 -9.39 25.64
N ASN A 3 -36.91 -10.29 26.13
CA ASN A 3 -36.47 -11.48 26.87
C ASN A 3 -35.83 -12.56 25.99
N ILE A 4 -36.18 -12.65 24.70
CA ILE A 4 -35.64 -13.67 23.79
C ILE A 4 -34.21 -13.31 23.38
N ILE A 5 -33.94 -12.02 23.15
CA ILE A 5 -32.60 -11.52 22.82
C ILE A 5 -31.65 -11.71 24.00
N ASN A 6 -32.10 -11.42 25.23
CA ASN A 6 -31.30 -11.65 26.43
C ASN A 6 -30.98 -13.13 26.65
N LEU A 7 -31.91 -14.04 26.35
CA LEU A 7 -31.69 -15.48 26.48
C LEU A 7 -30.66 -16.00 25.44
N LEU A 8 -30.74 -15.50 24.21
CA LEU A 8 -29.78 -15.79 23.14
C LEU A 8 -28.39 -15.25 23.44
N CYS A 9 -28.28 -14.02 23.96
CA CYS A 9 -27.00 -13.47 24.39
C CYS A 9 -26.40 -14.30 25.54
N PHE A 10 -27.22 -14.75 26.49
CA PHE A 10 -26.75 -15.59 27.60
C PHE A 10 -26.26 -16.97 27.14
N SER A 11 -26.95 -17.59 26.16
CA SER A 11 -26.52 -18.86 25.59
C SER A 11 -25.22 -18.73 24.78
N ILE A 12 -25.03 -17.62 24.07
CA ILE A 12 -23.80 -17.33 23.34
C ILE A 12 -22.64 -17.10 24.32
N ILE A 13 -22.86 -16.37 25.41
CA ILE A 13 -21.83 -16.14 26.44
C ILE A 13 -21.45 -17.45 27.15
N LEU A 14 -22.41 -18.31 27.48
CA LEU A 14 -22.16 -19.65 28.05
C LEU A 14 -21.43 -20.58 27.08
N GLY A 15 -21.72 -20.47 25.78
CA GLY A 15 -21.01 -21.20 24.73
C GLY A 15 -19.55 -20.76 24.59
N ILE A 16 -19.30 -19.45 24.69
CA ILE A 16 -17.94 -18.88 24.65
C ILE A 16 -17.16 -19.26 25.92
N SER A 17 -17.78 -19.22 27.11
CA SER A 17 -17.09 -19.60 28.35
C SER A 17 -16.68 -21.08 28.41
N ASN A 18 -17.42 -21.97 27.76
CA ASN A 18 -17.06 -23.40 27.67
C ASN A 18 -15.98 -23.68 26.62
N HIS A 19 -15.68 -22.74 25.72
CA HIS A 19 -14.64 -22.89 24.69
C HIS A 19 -13.29 -22.27 25.08
N VAL A 20 -13.19 -21.57 26.21
CA VAL A 20 -11.93 -21.03 26.71
C VAL A 20 -11.27 -22.06 27.63
N TYR A 21 -10.45 -22.93 27.05
CA TYR A 21 -9.51 -23.76 27.81
C TYR A 21 -8.35 -22.89 28.29
N CYS A 22 -8.48 -22.34 29.50
CA CYS A 22 -7.39 -21.65 30.18
C CYS A 22 -6.39 -22.67 30.76
N HIS A 23 -5.39 -23.08 29.98
CA HIS A 23 -4.27 -23.85 30.53
C HIS A 23 -3.38 -22.96 31.39
N ASN A 24 -3.38 -23.20 32.71
CA ASN A 24 -2.47 -22.56 33.64
C ASN A 24 -1.05 -23.07 33.39
N LYS A 25 -0.08 -22.16 33.19
CA LYS A 25 1.31 -22.45 32.78
C LYS A 25 2.07 -23.37 33.76
N TYR A 26 1.52 -23.60 34.95
CA TYR A 26 2.10 -24.43 36.01
C TYR A 26 1.32 -25.73 36.29
N ALA A 27 0.26 -26.02 35.52
CA ALA A 27 -0.50 -27.25 35.66
C ALA A 27 0.27 -28.45 35.09
N LYS A 28 0.23 -29.60 35.80
CA LYS A 28 0.91 -30.85 35.41
C LYS A 28 0.56 -31.30 33.99
N GLU A 29 -0.68 -31.04 33.55
CA GLU A 29 -1.21 -31.37 32.23
C GLU A 29 -0.59 -30.55 31.10
N ALA A 30 -0.16 -29.30 31.36
CA ALA A 30 0.53 -28.46 30.36
C ALA A 30 1.99 -28.89 30.11
N ASN A 31 2.54 -29.74 31.00
CA ASN A 31 3.91 -30.27 30.89
C ASN A 31 3.94 -31.73 30.36
N VAL A 32 2.77 -32.32 30.10
CA VAL A 32 2.68 -33.58 29.35
C VAL A 32 2.82 -33.20 27.89
N LYS A 33 3.94 -33.59 27.26
CA LYS A 33 4.08 -33.44 25.81
C LYS A 33 2.93 -34.21 25.16
N GLU A 34 2.04 -33.50 24.48
CA GLU A 34 1.14 -34.13 23.51
C GLU A 34 2.01 -34.90 22.53
N GLU A 35 1.91 -36.23 22.58
CA GLU A 35 2.43 -37.10 21.54
C GLU A 35 1.58 -36.82 20.29
N LEU A 36 2.07 -35.90 19.48
CA LEU A 36 1.58 -35.66 18.12
C LEU A 36 1.61 -37.00 17.36
N PRO A 37 0.58 -37.30 16.56
CA PRO A 37 0.49 -38.57 15.84
C PRO A 37 1.69 -38.73 14.93
N ASP A 38 2.30 -39.92 14.99
CA ASP A 38 3.46 -40.41 14.25
C ASP A 38 3.61 -39.78 12.86
N THR A 39 4.27 -38.63 12.82
CA THR A 39 5.01 -38.21 11.64
C THR A 39 6.44 -38.51 12.01
N GLU A 40 6.86 -39.73 11.70
CA GLU A 40 8.26 -40.15 11.70
C GLU A 40 9.10 -39.01 11.13
N THR A 41 9.73 -38.20 11.99
CA THR A 41 10.85 -37.37 11.60
C THR A 41 11.96 -38.35 11.27
N ASP A 42 11.93 -38.82 10.03
CA ASP A 42 12.91 -39.66 9.38
C ASP A 42 14.29 -39.03 9.65
N PHE A 43 15.05 -39.59 10.59
CA PHE A 43 16.47 -39.26 10.83
C PHE A 43 17.37 -39.80 9.70
N ARG A 44 16.87 -39.84 8.46
CA ARG A 44 17.70 -40.06 7.29
C ARG A 44 18.61 -38.85 7.14
N PRO A 45 19.89 -39.03 6.78
CA PRO A 45 20.84 -37.93 6.75
C PRO A 45 20.24 -36.81 5.91
N ILE A 46 20.04 -35.62 6.51
CA ILE A 46 19.51 -34.41 5.87
C ILE A 46 20.25 -34.28 4.55
N SER A 47 19.61 -34.71 3.46
CA SER A 47 20.27 -34.64 2.16
C SER A 47 20.49 -33.17 1.93
N LEU A 48 21.74 -32.77 1.70
CA LEU A 48 22.16 -31.36 1.62
C LEU A 48 21.25 -30.54 0.69
N LYS A 49 20.62 -31.20 -0.29
CA LYS A 49 19.61 -30.65 -1.20
C LYS A 49 18.39 -30.00 -0.51
N HIS A 50 18.03 -30.43 0.69
CA HIS A 50 16.85 -29.94 1.44
C HIS A 50 17.20 -28.82 2.43
N LEU A 51 18.46 -28.36 2.48
CA LEU A 51 18.81 -27.19 3.27
C LEU A 51 18.30 -25.93 2.57
N ASP A 52 17.23 -25.34 3.11
CA ASP A 52 16.76 -24.02 2.68
C ASP A 52 17.72 -22.94 3.20
N ARG A 53 18.32 -22.19 2.27
CA ARG A 53 19.24 -21.06 2.52
C ARG A 53 20.34 -21.34 3.56
N PRO A 54 21.29 -22.24 3.28
CA PRO A 54 22.31 -22.64 4.25
C PRO A 54 23.37 -21.58 4.55
N PHE A 55 23.50 -20.52 3.74
CA PHE A 55 24.52 -19.49 3.90
C PHE A 55 23.89 -18.16 4.35
N ARG A 56 24.66 -17.32 5.04
CA ARG A 56 24.18 -15.99 5.45
C ARG A 56 24.17 -15.01 4.27
N MET A 57 25.06 -15.20 3.30
CA MET A 57 25.09 -14.37 2.10
C MET A 57 24.08 -14.80 1.03
N ALA A 58 23.28 -13.85 0.55
CA ALA A 58 22.28 -14.10 -0.50
C ALA A 58 22.91 -14.59 -1.83
N LYS A 59 24.07 -14.06 -2.23
CA LYS A 59 24.76 -14.47 -3.47
C LYS A 59 25.21 -15.94 -3.43
N LEU A 60 25.60 -16.44 -2.25
CA LEU A 60 26.00 -17.83 -2.05
C LEU A 60 24.79 -18.76 -1.99
N ASN A 61 23.66 -18.30 -1.43
CA ASN A 61 22.40 -19.03 -1.49
C ASN A 61 21.90 -19.18 -2.94
N LEU A 62 22.02 -18.13 -3.78
CA LEU A 62 21.67 -18.23 -5.19
C LEU A 62 22.55 -19.26 -5.92
N LEU A 63 23.87 -19.23 -5.66
CA LEU A 63 24.81 -20.21 -6.20
C LEU A 63 24.48 -21.63 -5.72
N TRP A 64 24.11 -21.78 -4.44
CA TRP A 64 23.72 -23.05 -3.85
C TRP A 64 22.48 -23.63 -4.51
N SER A 65 21.42 -22.84 -4.68
CA SER A 65 20.21 -23.28 -5.40
C SER A 65 20.53 -23.73 -6.82
N LYS A 66 21.44 -23.04 -7.51
CA LYS A 66 21.90 -23.44 -8.86
C LYS A 66 22.71 -24.74 -8.82
N ALA A 67 23.58 -24.90 -7.82
CA ALA A 67 24.43 -26.06 -7.65
C ALA A 67 23.64 -27.33 -7.30
N VAL A 68 22.63 -27.22 -6.44
CA VAL A 68 21.73 -28.33 -6.07
C VAL A 68 21.05 -28.94 -7.30
N LEU A 69 20.73 -28.13 -8.32
CA LEU A 69 20.08 -28.57 -9.55
C LEU A 69 21.05 -29.21 -10.56
N ARG A 70 22.35 -28.86 -10.52
CA ARG A 70 23.33 -29.23 -11.57
C ARG A 70 24.40 -30.24 -11.12
N LEU A 71 24.72 -30.30 -9.83
CA LEU A 71 25.83 -31.11 -9.31
C LEU A 71 25.35 -32.39 -8.63
N SER A 72 26.18 -33.43 -8.71
CA SER A 72 25.99 -34.68 -7.97
C SER A 72 26.28 -34.49 -6.48
N GLU A 73 25.69 -35.33 -5.63
CA GLU A 73 25.82 -35.25 -4.17
C GLU A 73 27.25 -35.22 -3.62
N PRO A 74 28.26 -35.96 -4.14
CA PRO A 74 29.63 -35.84 -3.65
C PRO A 74 30.25 -34.47 -3.98
N LYS A 75 30.02 -33.94 -5.18
CA LYS A 75 30.50 -32.61 -5.58
C LYS A 75 29.78 -31.51 -4.79
N LEU A 76 28.49 -31.72 -4.49
CA LEU A 76 27.68 -30.82 -3.67
C LEU A 76 28.20 -30.74 -2.22
N LYS A 77 28.64 -31.86 -1.62
CA LYS A 77 29.28 -31.87 -0.30
C LYS A 77 30.59 -31.07 -0.27
N MET A 78 31.43 -31.23 -1.28
CA MET A 78 32.69 -30.47 -1.40
C MET A 78 32.43 -28.97 -1.57
N LEU A 79 31.56 -28.61 -2.52
CA LEU A 79 31.14 -27.23 -2.74
C LEU A 79 30.52 -26.61 -1.48
N PHE A 80 29.71 -27.36 -0.73
CA PHE A 80 29.13 -26.87 0.51
C PHE A 80 30.19 -26.46 1.53
N GLY A 81 31.25 -27.26 1.69
CA GLY A 81 32.37 -26.94 2.57
C GLY A 81 33.12 -25.68 2.12
N GLU A 82 33.41 -25.57 0.82
CA GLU A 82 34.09 -24.40 0.24
C GLU A 82 33.25 -23.13 0.37
N LEU A 83 31.94 -23.19 0.07
CA LEU A 83 31.04 -22.05 0.21
C LEU A 83 30.85 -21.64 1.67
N LYS A 84 30.85 -22.59 2.61
CA LYS A 84 30.76 -22.29 4.05
C LYS A 84 32.00 -21.57 4.56
N LEU A 85 33.18 -21.99 4.08
CA LEU A 85 34.43 -21.29 4.37
C LEU A 85 34.40 -19.88 3.79
N HIS A 86 33.98 -19.74 2.54
CA HIS A 86 33.86 -18.44 1.88
C HIS A 86 32.84 -17.50 2.55
N ASP A 87 31.69 -18.01 3.00
CA ASP A 87 30.68 -17.24 3.75
C ASP A 87 31.28 -16.67 5.05
N LYS A 88 32.10 -17.46 5.77
CA LYS A 88 32.80 -17.00 6.96
C LYS A 88 33.82 -15.90 6.62
N GLU A 89 34.64 -16.11 5.60
CA GLU A 89 35.63 -15.11 5.15
C GLU A 89 34.95 -13.80 4.73
N GLU A 90 33.84 -13.87 3.99
CA GLU A 90 33.10 -12.69 3.55
C GLU A 90 32.51 -11.89 4.72
N ILE A 91 31.97 -12.58 5.73
CA ILE A 91 31.47 -11.91 6.95
C ILE A 91 32.61 -11.20 7.68
N THR A 92 33.76 -11.86 7.83
CA THR A 92 34.93 -11.23 8.48
C THR A 92 35.44 -10.03 7.69
N TRP A 93 35.44 -10.10 6.37
CA TRP A 93 35.79 -8.97 5.52
C TRP A 93 34.79 -7.82 5.63
N LYS A 94 33.48 -8.09 5.70
CA LYS A 94 32.47 -7.05 5.91
C LYS A 94 32.67 -6.31 7.23
N HIS A 95 33.01 -7.03 8.30
CA HIS A 95 33.39 -6.40 9.57
C HIS A 95 34.64 -5.54 9.42
N LEU A 96 35.69 -6.06 8.77
CA LEU A 96 36.93 -5.34 8.53
C LEU A 96 36.75 -4.09 7.65
N ARG A 97 35.86 -4.16 6.66
CA ARG A 97 35.47 -3.04 5.80
C ARG A 97 34.72 -1.97 6.58
N ALA A 98 33.81 -2.36 7.49
CA ALA A 98 33.12 -1.41 8.36
C ALA A 98 34.09 -0.67 9.29
N GLU A 99 35.18 -1.33 9.70
CA GLU A 99 36.29 -0.72 10.47
C GLU A 99 37.24 0.13 9.61
N GLY A 100 37.05 0.20 8.29
CA GLY A 100 37.85 1.02 7.38
C GLY A 100 39.30 0.54 7.16
N LYS A 101 39.59 -0.73 7.49
CA LYS A 101 40.95 -1.32 7.44
C LYS A 101 41.34 -1.88 6.06
N ASP A 102 40.44 -1.86 5.07
CA ASP A 102 40.69 -2.31 3.69
C ASP A 102 40.39 -1.16 2.71
N LYS A 103 41.28 -0.17 2.68
CA LYS A 103 41.13 1.03 1.83
C LYS A 103 41.46 0.75 0.36
N ASP A 104 42.38 -0.18 0.12
CA ASP A 104 42.85 -0.53 -1.22
C ASP A 104 41.97 -1.61 -1.90
N GLY A 105 41.00 -2.18 -1.18
CA GLY A 105 40.08 -3.20 -1.69
C GLY A 105 40.77 -4.51 -2.07
N MET A 106 42.01 -4.73 -1.65
CA MET A 106 42.80 -5.92 -2.01
C MET A 106 42.15 -7.20 -1.49
N LYS A 107 41.61 -7.17 -0.25
CA LYS A 107 40.95 -8.34 0.34
C LYS A 107 39.61 -8.61 -0.35
N GLU A 108 38.90 -7.58 -0.79
CA GLU A 108 37.68 -7.74 -1.58
C GLU A 108 37.97 -8.42 -2.92
N ALA A 109 39.01 -7.96 -3.64
CA ALA A 109 39.43 -8.54 -4.90
C ALA A 109 39.86 -9.99 -4.75
N GLU A 110 40.59 -10.32 -3.68
CA GLU A 110 40.98 -11.70 -3.36
C GLU A 110 39.75 -12.60 -3.13
N LEU A 111 38.78 -12.15 -2.34
CA LEU A 111 37.53 -12.90 -2.10
C LEU A 111 36.72 -13.09 -3.38
N ARG A 112 36.60 -12.06 -4.22
CA ARG A 112 35.94 -12.17 -5.52
C ARG A 112 36.63 -13.18 -6.42
N LYS A 113 37.97 -13.16 -6.46
CA LYS A 113 38.77 -14.12 -7.23
C LYS A 113 38.59 -15.54 -6.72
N LYS A 114 38.63 -15.75 -5.40
CA LYS A 114 38.35 -17.07 -4.77
C LYS A 114 36.97 -17.59 -5.15
N LEU A 115 35.94 -16.75 -5.08
CA LEU A 115 34.58 -17.15 -5.46
C LEU A 115 34.48 -17.50 -6.95
N MET A 116 35.14 -16.74 -7.81
CA MET A 116 35.20 -17.01 -9.25
C MET A 116 35.88 -18.36 -9.53
N THR A 117 37.02 -18.64 -8.90
CA THR A 117 37.71 -19.93 -9.01
C THR A 117 36.83 -21.10 -8.52
N ILE A 118 36.07 -20.93 -7.44
CA ILE A 118 35.09 -21.94 -7.01
C ILE A 118 34.03 -22.14 -8.09
N MET A 119 33.45 -21.06 -8.63
CA MET A 119 32.43 -21.18 -9.69
C MET A 119 32.97 -21.86 -10.96
N GLU A 120 34.22 -21.60 -11.33
CA GLU A 120 34.92 -22.24 -12.46
C GLU A 120 35.14 -23.73 -12.22
N ASN A 121 35.67 -24.12 -11.06
CA ASN A 121 35.95 -25.52 -10.71
C ASN A 121 34.70 -26.41 -10.79
N TYR A 122 33.52 -25.85 -10.52
CA TYR A 122 32.24 -26.57 -10.57
C TYR A 122 31.42 -26.27 -11.84
N ASN A 123 31.96 -25.58 -12.84
CA ASN A 123 31.29 -25.18 -14.09
C ASN A 123 29.94 -24.46 -13.86
N LEU A 124 29.86 -23.64 -12.82
CA LEU A 124 28.66 -22.87 -12.47
C LEU A 124 28.61 -21.49 -13.15
N LEU A 125 29.65 -21.13 -13.92
CA LEU A 125 29.88 -19.82 -14.54
C LEU A 125 29.16 -19.60 -15.89
N ASP A 126 28.58 -20.66 -16.49
CA ASP A 126 27.99 -20.75 -17.84
C ASP A 126 26.87 -19.72 -18.21
N GLN A 127 26.49 -18.84 -17.28
CA GLN A 127 25.54 -17.72 -17.55
C GLN A 127 26.18 -16.34 -17.40
N ALA A 128 27.43 -16.22 -16.99
CA ALA A 128 28.11 -14.92 -16.93
C ALA A 128 28.39 -14.38 -18.34
N ASP A 129 28.71 -15.25 -19.29
CA ASP A 129 28.97 -14.87 -20.69
C ASP A 129 27.75 -14.27 -21.39
N SER A 130 26.54 -14.69 -20.99
CA SER A 130 25.27 -14.14 -21.52
C SER A 130 24.87 -12.79 -20.90
N VAL A 131 25.56 -12.35 -19.84
CA VAL A 131 25.36 -11.03 -19.20
C VAL A 131 26.28 -9.97 -19.83
N HIS A 132 27.37 -10.37 -20.49
CA HIS A 132 28.27 -9.43 -21.17
C HIS A 132 27.76 -8.99 -22.55
N ASP A 133 26.79 -9.71 -23.12
CA ASP A 133 26.09 -9.31 -24.33
C ASP A 133 25.02 -8.25 -23.98
N PRO A 134 25.20 -6.97 -24.36
CA PRO A 134 24.28 -5.89 -24.02
C PRO A 134 22.86 -6.12 -24.56
N ASN A 135 22.71 -7.01 -25.54
CA ASN A 135 21.41 -7.34 -26.14
C ASN A 135 20.64 -8.43 -25.37
N LYS A 136 21.30 -9.20 -24.50
CA LYS A 136 20.69 -10.26 -23.67
C LYS A 136 20.68 -9.94 -22.18
N ALA A 137 21.44 -8.94 -21.74
CA ALA A 137 21.37 -8.41 -20.39
C ALA A 137 19.94 -7.89 -20.12
N ARG A 138 19.14 -8.65 -19.37
CA ARG A 138 17.86 -8.14 -18.87
C ARG A 138 18.21 -6.95 -17.96
N PRO A 139 17.69 -5.75 -18.22
CA PRO A 139 17.91 -4.63 -17.32
C PRO A 139 17.44 -5.03 -15.92
N PHE A 140 18.29 -4.79 -14.93
CA PHE A 140 17.96 -5.05 -13.53
C PHE A 140 16.69 -4.27 -13.20
N LYS A 141 15.59 -4.99 -12.94
CA LYS A 141 14.34 -4.36 -12.52
C LYS A 141 14.46 -4.04 -11.03
N PRO A 142 14.62 -2.77 -10.62
CA PRO A 142 14.65 -2.45 -9.21
C PRO A 142 13.33 -2.86 -8.57
N LEU A 143 13.40 -3.44 -7.38
CA LEU A 143 12.25 -4.01 -6.66
C LEU A 143 11.12 -2.98 -6.37
N ASN A 144 11.41 -1.68 -6.55
CA ASN A 144 10.53 -0.55 -6.26
C ASN A 144 10.20 0.37 -7.45
N GLU A 145 10.55 0.02 -8.69
CA GLU A 145 9.95 0.74 -9.82
C GLU A 145 8.49 0.33 -9.92
N ALA A 146 7.61 1.25 -9.50
CA ALA A 146 6.21 1.26 -9.88
C ALA A 146 6.18 1.12 -11.41
N SER A 147 5.96 -0.10 -11.90
CA SER A 147 5.99 -0.37 -13.33
C SER A 147 5.04 0.58 -14.05
N ASP A 148 5.53 1.36 -14.99
CA ASP A 148 4.76 2.30 -15.82
C ASP A 148 3.52 1.68 -16.50
N LYS A 149 3.40 0.35 -16.48
CA LYS A 149 2.19 -0.38 -16.83
C LYS A 149 0.94 0.02 -16.02
N HIS A 150 1.08 0.51 -14.78
CA HIS A 150 -0.04 1.09 -14.02
C HIS A 150 -0.19 2.61 -14.17
N ILE A 151 0.81 3.30 -14.72
CA ILE A 151 0.70 4.74 -15.02
C ILE A 151 -0.22 4.96 -16.23
N ASN A 152 -0.22 4.04 -17.19
CA ASN A 152 -1.05 4.10 -18.40
C ASN A 152 -2.53 3.67 -18.20
N LYS A 153 -3.00 3.54 -16.96
CA LYS A 153 -4.44 3.43 -16.62
C LYS A 153 -4.94 4.65 -15.83
N SER A 154 -4.07 5.63 -15.58
CA SER A 154 -4.39 6.85 -14.86
C SER A 154 -5.10 7.83 -15.80
N LEU A 155 -6.41 7.71 -15.95
CA LEU A 155 -7.22 8.65 -16.74
C LEU A 155 -7.20 10.06 -16.13
N PHE A 156 -7.04 10.16 -14.81
CA PHE A 156 -6.97 11.40 -14.05
C PHE A 156 -5.61 11.54 -13.35
N LYS A 157 -5.21 12.76 -12.99
CA LYS A 157 -3.94 13.01 -12.26
C LYS A 157 -4.01 12.48 -10.82
N ASP A 158 -5.19 12.53 -10.19
CA ASP A 158 -5.39 11.99 -8.84
C ASP A 158 -5.66 10.47 -8.85
N LYS A 159 -4.85 9.73 -8.07
CA LYS A 159 -5.04 8.30 -7.80
C LYS A 159 -6.41 7.99 -7.20
N LYS A 160 -6.96 8.88 -6.35
CA LYS A 160 -8.28 8.69 -5.73
C LYS A 160 -9.40 8.74 -6.76
N LEU A 161 -9.31 9.66 -7.73
CA LEU A 161 -10.25 9.74 -8.85
C LEU A 161 -10.18 8.48 -9.72
N ASN A 162 -8.98 8.00 -10.06
CA ASN A 162 -8.86 6.75 -10.82
C ASN A 162 -9.51 5.55 -10.12
N LYS A 163 -9.33 5.42 -8.79
CA LYS A 163 -9.99 4.37 -8.00
C LYS A 163 -11.51 4.50 -8.01
N LEU A 164 -12.02 5.74 -8.00
CA LEU A 164 -13.45 6.02 -8.00
C LEU A 164 -14.07 5.77 -9.39
N TRP A 165 -13.30 6.06 -10.44
CA TRP A 165 -13.64 5.74 -11.82
C TRP A 165 -13.67 4.23 -12.08
N GLU A 166 -12.68 3.47 -11.62
CA GLU A 166 -12.69 2.00 -11.71
C GLU A 166 -13.93 1.41 -11.02
N LYS A 167 -14.31 1.95 -9.85
CA LYS A 167 -15.55 1.55 -9.17
C LYS A 167 -16.78 1.86 -10.01
N ALA A 168 -16.83 3.03 -10.64
CA ALA A 168 -17.94 3.41 -11.51
C ALA A 168 -18.03 2.48 -12.75
N GLU A 169 -16.93 2.18 -13.42
CA GLU A 169 -16.90 1.23 -14.54
C GLU A 169 -17.44 -0.15 -14.13
N THR A 170 -17.06 -0.64 -12.94
CA THR A 170 -17.57 -1.91 -12.41
C THR A 170 -19.02 -1.85 -11.91
N ALA A 171 -19.52 -0.65 -11.61
CA ALA A 171 -20.89 -0.48 -11.13
C ALA A 171 -21.90 -0.75 -12.25
N GLY A 172 -21.50 -0.56 -13.52
CA GLY A 172 -22.25 -0.94 -14.73
C GLY A 172 -23.06 0.19 -15.38
N PHE A 173 -22.68 1.46 -15.17
CA PHE A 173 -23.41 2.65 -15.63
C PHE A 173 -23.76 2.59 -17.12
N THR A 174 -24.84 3.26 -17.53
CA THR A 174 -25.09 3.46 -18.96
C THR A 174 -23.98 4.32 -19.57
N GLN A 175 -23.76 4.18 -20.88
CA GLN A 175 -22.67 4.89 -21.55
C GLN A 175 -22.82 6.42 -21.46
N GLU A 176 -24.05 6.94 -21.46
CA GLU A 176 -24.35 8.37 -21.32
C GLU A 176 -24.05 8.86 -19.89
N GLU A 177 -24.49 8.13 -18.87
CA GLU A 177 -24.20 8.44 -17.47
C GLU A 177 -22.70 8.41 -17.18
N LEU A 178 -21.99 7.46 -17.78
CA LEU A 178 -20.54 7.34 -17.63
C LEU A 178 -19.78 8.51 -18.28
N LEU A 179 -20.27 9.03 -19.41
CA LEU A 179 -19.72 10.24 -20.03
C LEU A 179 -19.97 11.48 -19.17
N ALA A 180 -21.18 11.65 -18.64
CA ALA A 180 -21.50 12.75 -17.73
C ALA A 180 -20.65 12.67 -16.44
N LEU A 181 -20.51 11.47 -15.87
CA LEU A 181 -19.64 11.26 -14.70
C LEU A 181 -18.17 11.58 -15.03
N LYS A 182 -17.69 11.25 -16.22
CA LYS A 182 -16.33 11.57 -16.66
C LYS A 182 -16.10 13.09 -16.72
N GLU A 183 -17.09 13.84 -17.21
CA GLU A 183 -17.07 15.30 -17.25
C GLU A 183 -17.00 15.90 -15.84
N GLU A 184 -17.83 15.42 -14.91
CA GLU A 184 -17.82 15.83 -13.50
C GLU A 184 -16.47 15.53 -12.81
N PHE A 185 -15.87 14.37 -13.09
CA PHE A 185 -14.52 14.04 -12.61
C PHE A 185 -13.44 14.99 -13.18
N GLY A 186 -13.60 15.40 -14.44
CA GLY A 186 -12.76 16.42 -15.07
C GLY A 186 -12.88 17.77 -14.36
N HIS A 187 -14.11 18.22 -14.09
CA HIS A 187 -14.38 19.44 -13.34
C HIS A 187 -13.80 19.41 -11.93
N HIS A 188 -13.85 18.26 -11.24
CA HIS A 188 -13.20 18.12 -9.95
C HIS A 188 -11.67 18.28 -10.04
N GLN A 189 -11.05 17.68 -11.06
CA GLN A 189 -9.61 17.84 -11.30
C GLN A 189 -9.24 19.31 -11.56
N ASP A 190 -10.04 20.02 -12.36
CA ASP A 190 -9.81 21.44 -12.65
C ASP A 190 -9.95 22.30 -11.38
N LYS A 191 -10.93 22.02 -10.51
CA LYS A 191 -11.09 22.71 -9.21
C LYS A 191 -9.91 22.46 -8.28
N VAL A 192 -9.39 21.23 -8.25
CA VAL A 192 -8.20 20.87 -7.48
C VAL A 192 -6.97 21.62 -8.00
N ASP A 193 -6.79 21.68 -9.32
CA ASP A 193 -5.69 22.40 -9.95
C ASP A 193 -5.78 23.92 -9.66
N GLN A 194 -6.98 24.52 -9.71
CA GLN A 194 -7.22 25.90 -9.30
C GLN A 194 -6.89 26.16 -7.82
N TYR A 195 -7.25 25.24 -6.94
CA TYR A 195 -6.91 25.34 -5.52
C TYR A 195 -5.40 25.31 -5.28
N TYR A 196 -4.66 24.44 -5.98
CA TYR A 196 -3.21 24.42 -5.88
C TYR A 196 -2.55 25.66 -6.45
N ALA A 197 -3.10 26.25 -7.52
CA ALA A 197 -2.65 27.55 -8.04
C ALA A 197 -2.85 28.66 -6.99
N LEU A 198 -4.05 28.75 -6.39
CA LEU A 198 -4.32 29.71 -5.32
C LEU A 198 -3.43 29.49 -4.08
N LEU A 199 -3.20 28.23 -3.70
CA LEU A 199 -2.30 27.90 -2.59
C LEU A 199 -0.87 28.34 -2.89
N HIS A 200 -0.39 28.14 -4.12
CA HIS A 200 0.90 28.61 -4.56
C HIS A 200 0.98 30.15 -4.54
N ASP A 201 -0.06 30.86 -4.99
CA ASP A 201 -0.08 32.32 -4.98
C ASP A 201 -0.12 32.91 -3.55
N VAL A 202 -0.85 32.27 -2.64
CA VAL A 202 -0.93 32.68 -1.22
C VAL A 202 0.39 32.41 -0.48
N LYS A 203 1.06 31.29 -0.77
CA LYS A 203 2.32 30.89 -0.11
C LYS A 203 3.57 31.49 -0.77
N GLY A 204 3.53 31.73 -2.08
CA GLY A 204 4.65 32.18 -2.89
C GLY A 204 4.88 33.69 -2.85
N ASN A 205 4.02 34.43 -2.17
CA ASN A 205 4.20 35.88 -1.97
C ASN A 205 4.97 36.15 -0.66
N PRO A 206 6.28 36.46 -0.72
CA PRO A 206 7.11 36.64 0.47
C PRO A 206 6.65 37.82 1.34
N ASP A 207 6.03 38.85 0.74
CA ASP A 207 5.52 40.02 1.48
C ASP A 207 4.40 39.70 2.49
N ASN A 208 3.73 38.54 2.36
CA ASN A 208 2.65 38.11 3.27
C ASN A 208 3.03 36.92 4.17
N THR A 209 4.26 36.42 4.10
CA THR A 209 4.61 35.11 4.67
C THR A 209 5.05 35.15 6.15
N GLU A 210 5.21 36.31 6.78
CA GLU A 210 6.06 36.38 7.98
C GLU A 210 5.44 37.02 9.23
N THR A 211 4.17 36.76 9.54
CA THR A 211 3.61 37.22 10.83
C THR A 211 3.61 36.17 11.94
N ASN A 212 3.65 34.87 11.62
CA ASN A 212 3.62 33.78 12.61
C ASN A 212 4.57 32.60 12.32
N SER A 213 5.52 32.77 11.40
CA SER A 213 6.62 31.83 11.23
C SER A 213 7.62 32.03 12.37
N VAL A 214 7.97 30.97 13.10
CA VAL A 214 9.13 30.97 14.02
C VAL A 214 10.38 30.70 13.19
N ASP A 215 10.65 31.57 12.21
CA ASP A 215 11.93 31.55 11.51
C ASP A 215 12.91 32.45 12.28
N ASP A 216 13.90 31.82 12.90
CA ASP A 216 14.97 32.45 13.69
C ASP A 216 16.15 32.85 12.78
N SER A 217 15.86 33.16 11.51
CA SER A 217 16.87 33.56 10.54
C SER A 217 17.41 34.96 10.88
N LEU A 218 18.73 35.05 11.01
CA LEU A 218 19.47 36.27 11.37
C LEU A 218 19.23 37.43 10.39
N ASP A 219 18.74 37.14 9.18
CA ASP A 219 18.46 38.12 8.13
C ASP A 219 17.35 39.10 8.54
N LYS A 220 16.39 38.68 9.37
CA LYS A 220 15.31 39.54 9.91
C LYS A 220 15.82 40.71 10.76
N TYR A 221 16.99 40.55 11.39
CA TYR A 221 17.59 41.58 12.24
C TYR A 221 18.51 42.55 11.49
N ASN A 222 18.71 42.35 10.18
CA ASN A 222 19.54 43.21 9.34
C ASN A 222 18.74 44.24 8.52
N GLU A 223 17.41 44.24 8.60
CA GLU A 223 16.58 45.29 7.96
C GLU A 223 16.55 46.55 8.83
N ILE A 224 17.52 47.43 8.60
CA ILE A 224 17.54 48.78 9.16
C ILE A 224 16.53 49.62 8.36
N GLU A 225 15.36 49.86 8.97
CA GLU A 225 14.56 51.07 8.81
C GLU A 225 14.21 51.48 7.36
N LEU A 226 13.17 50.86 6.78
CA LEU A 226 12.34 51.44 5.72
C LEU A 226 11.10 50.56 5.51
N LYS A 227 10.00 50.88 6.21
CA LYS A 227 8.60 50.64 5.83
C LYS A 227 7.66 51.00 6.99
N GLU A 228 7.57 52.30 7.30
CA GLU A 228 6.28 52.89 7.73
C GLU A 228 5.43 53.08 6.46
N ASP A 229 5.05 51.97 5.81
CA ASP A 229 4.03 51.99 4.77
C ASP A 229 2.68 51.67 5.43
N PRO A 230 1.58 52.32 5.01
CA PRO A 230 0.26 52.14 5.60
C PRO A 230 -0.10 50.66 5.50
N GLN A 231 -0.12 50.01 6.66
CA GLN A 231 -0.51 48.62 6.93
C GLN A 231 -1.16 47.93 5.73
N PRO A 232 -0.43 47.12 4.93
CA PRO A 232 -1.00 46.49 3.75
C PRO A 232 -2.20 45.66 4.21
N ASP A 233 -3.32 45.82 3.51
CA ASP A 233 -4.65 45.36 3.88
C ASP A 233 -4.65 43.98 4.55
N LYS A 234 -4.64 43.95 5.90
CA LYS A 234 -4.82 42.71 6.69
C LYS A 234 -6.07 41.94 6.26
N ASN A 235 -7.05 42.68 5.73
CA ASN A 235 -8.28 42.15 5.16
C ASN A 235 -8.05 41.35 3.87
N GLY A 236 -7.12 41.75 3.00
CA GLY A 236 -6.87 41.07 1.73
C GLY A 236 -6.20 39.71 1.88
N TYR A 237 -5.29 39.55 2.85
CA TYR A 237 -4.73 38.24 3.20
C TYR A 237 -5.78 37.33 3.86
N LEU A 238 -6.54 37.86 4.82
CA LEU A 238 -7.59 37.10 5.51
C LEU A 238 -8.68 36.65 4.53
N ASP A 239 -9.04 37.48 3.56
CA ASP A 239 -9.99 37.14 2.50
C ASP A 239 -9.45 36.03 1.59
N LYS A 240 -8.18 36.10 1.17
CA LYS A 240 -7.52 35.01 0.43
C LYS A 240 -7.48 33.69 1.20
N VAL A 241 -7.21 33.74 2.50
CA VAL A 241 -7.22 32.55 3.36
C VAL A 241 -8.64 31.99 3.51
N ASN A 242 -9.65 32.86 3.66
CA ASN A 242 -11.05 32.45 3.70
C ASN A 242 -11.48 31.81 2.37
N MET A 243 -11.13 32.42 1.23
CA MET A 243 -11.35 31.85 -0.10
C MET A 243 -10.69 30.49 -0.26
N LEU A 244 -9.45 30.33 0.23
CA LEU A 244 -8.74 29.05 0.19
C LEU A 244 -9.46 27.98 1.03
N ARG A 245 -9.92 28.35 2.23
CA ARG A 245 -10.68 27.46 3.10
C ARG A 245 -12.01 27.04 2.49
N ASP A 246 -12.72 27.98 1.87
CA ASP A 246 -14.00 27.75 1.24
C ASP A 246 -13.84 26.87 -0.01
N LYS A 247 -12.80 27.10 -0.83
CA LYS A 247 -12.44 26.23 -1.96
C LYS A 247 -12.04 24.83 -1.53
N HIS A 248 -11.29 24.70 -0.44
CA HIS A 248 -10.95 23.40 0.11
C HIS A 248 -12.19 22.62 0.58
N LYS A 249 -13.14 23.32 1.20
CA LYS A 249 -14.44 22.74 1.59
C LYS A 249 -15.24 22.32 0.36
N GLU A 250 -15.34 23.18 -0.66
CA GLU A 250 -16.04 22.89 -1.92
C GLU A 250 -15.47 21.64 -2.62
N ILE A 251 -14.14 21.51 -2.68
CA ILE A 251 -13.47 20.34 -3.25
C ILE A 251 -13.83 19.07 -2.48
N ARG A 252 -13.81 19.12 -1.15
CA ARG A 252 -14.16 17.97 -0.31
C ARG A 252 -15.62 17.57 -0.52
N ASP A 253 -16.54 18.52 -0.42
CA ASP A 253 -17.98 18.27 -0.56
C ASP A 253 -18.29 17.71 -1.97
N HIS A 254 -17.62 18.21 -3.01
CA HIS A 254 -17.76 17.70 -4.37
C HIS A 254 -17.16 16.30 -4.55
N TYR A 255 -16.04 15.98 -3.89
CA TYR A 255 -15.48 14.62 -3.89
C TYR A 255 -16.43 13.63 -3.21
N ASP A 256 -17.00 14.00 -2.07
CA ASP A 256 -17.98 13.17 -1.36
C ASP A 256 -19.23 12.94 -2.22
N HIS A 257 -19.69 13.98 -2.94
CA HIS A 257 -20.76 13.86 -3.93
C HIS A 257 -20.42 12.88 -5.05
N LEU A 258 -19.23 13.00 -5.67
CA LEU A 258 -18.74 12.06 -6.67
C LEU A 258 -18.65 10.63 -6.13
N GLN A 259 -18.25 10.46 -4.87
CA GLN A 259 -18.16 9.17 -4.23
C GLN A 259 -19.52 8.52 -4.05
N ILE A 260 -20.53 9.30 -3.67
CA ILE A 260 -21.92 8.85 -3.57
C ILE A 260 -22.44 8.48 -4.97
N LEU A 261 -22.22 9.34 -5.98
CA LEU A 261 -22.64 9.09 -7.36
C LEU A 261 -22.02 7.81 -7.92
N ALA A 262 -20.70 7.64 -7.79
CA ALA A 262 -20.01 6.43 -8.26
C ALA A 262 -20.48 5.16 -7.53
N ALA A 263 -20.92 5.27 -6.27
CA ALA A 263 -21.47 4.16 -5.50
C ALA A 263 -22.95 3.85 -5.81
N LYS A 264 -23.69 4.79 -6.42
CA LYS A 264 -25.14 4.68 -6.64
C LYS A 264 -25.52 3.67 -7.73
N GLY A 265 -24.62 3.35 -8.66
CA GLY A 265 -24.80 2.32 -9.68
C GLY A 265 -25.82 2.67 -10.80
N PRO A 266 -26.03 1.75 -11.78
CA PRO A 266 -26.55 2.04 -13.14
C PRO A 266 -28.05 2.04 -13.26
N ALA A 267 -28.70 1.38 -12.32
CA ALA A 267 -30.10 1.62 -12.11
C ALA A 267 -30.11 2.72 -11.09
N SER A 268 -30.67 3.86 -11.46
CA SER A 268 -31.29 4.79 -10.53
C SER A 268 -32.25 4.03 -9.62
N LYS A 269 -31.71 3.28 -8.66
CA LYS A 269 -32.47 2.83 -7.51
C LYS A 269 -32.98 4.13 -6.94
N GLU A 270 -34.28 4.31 -7.03
CA GLU A 270 -34.93 5.58 -6.74
C GLU A 270 -34.59 6.06 -5.32
N PHE A 271 -34.03 5.20 -4.48
CA PHE A 271 -33.58 5.44 -3.12
C PHE A 271 -32.17 4.85 -2.89
N VAL A 272 -31.33 5.49 -2.08
CA VAL A 272 -29.98 5.06 -1.67
C VAL A 272 -30.05 4.00 -0.58
N GLU A 273 -30.99 4.11 0.36
CA GLU A 273 -31.11 3.17 1.47
C GLU A 273 -31.72 1.82 1.03
N PRO A 274 -31.08 0.67 1.33
CA PRO A 274 -31.56 -0.65 0.91
C PRO A 274 -32.96 -0.99 1.44
N LYS A 275 -33.32 -0.46 2.62
CA LYS A 275 -34.65 -0.67 3.22
C LYS A 275 -35.74 0.05 2.44
N VAL A 276 -35.49 1.31 2.07
CA VAL A 276 -36.40 2.14 1.28
C VAL A 276 -36.55 1.58 -0.14
N GLN A 277 -35.47 1.02 -0.71
CA GLN A 277 -35.54 0.25 -1.96
C GLN A 277 -36.44 -0.98 -1.84
N GLY A 278 -36.36 -1.70 -0.73
CA GLY A 278 -37.21 -2.86 -0.45
C GLY A 278 -38.69 -2.46 -0.35
N LEU A 279 -38.99 -1.39 0.39
CA LEU A 279 -40.34 -0.85 0.51
C LEU A 279 -40.90 -0.39 -0.83
N TRP A 280 -40.09 0.27 -1.66
CA TRP A 280 -40.52 0.70 -2.98
C TRP A 280 -40.79 -0.46 -3.94
N LYS A 281 -39.99 -1.53 -3.88
CA LYS A 281 -40.27 -2.75 -4.66
C LYS A 281 -41.58 -3.40 -4.23
N ILE A 282 -41.82 -3.51 -2.92
CA ILE A 282 -43.07 -4.04 -2.37
C ILE A 282 -44.25 -3.17 -2.80
N ALA A 283 -44.07 -1.86 -2.84
CA ALA A 283 -45.09 -0.94 -3.30
C ALA A 283 -45.42 -1.08 -4.78
N LEU A 284 -44.41 -1.26 -5.65
CA LEU A 284 -44.59 -1.54 -7.07
C LEU A 284 -45.27 -2.89 -7.33
N GLU A 285 -44.99 -3.89 -6.49
CA GLU A 285 -45.64 -5.21 -6.56
C GLU A 285 -47.07 -5.20 -5.99
N SER A 286 -47.41 -4.17 -5.21
CA SER A 286 -48.76 -3.98 -4.66
C SER A 286 -49.64 -3.15 -5.58
N ASN A 287 -50.96 -3.34 -5.48
CA ASN A 287 -51.93 -2.70 -6.36
C ASN A 287 -52.26 -1.25 -5.94
N PHE A 288 -51.26 -0.37 -5.86
CA PHE A 288 -51.48 1.06 -5.64
C PHE A 288 -51.90 1.77 -6.93
N THR A 289 -52.67 2.85 -6.78
CA THR A 289 -52.95 3.75 -7.90
C THR A 289 -51.70 4.59 -8.24
N PRO A 290 -51.57 5.09 -9.49
CA PRO A 290 -50.41 5.90 -9.88
C PRO A 290 -50.24 7.16 -9.02
N ALA A 291 -51.33 7.78 -8.57
CA ALA A 291 -51.28 8.94 -7.67
C ALA A 291 -50.77 8.58 -6.25
N GLU A 292 -51.15 7.41 -5.73
CA GLU A 292 -50.67 6.91 -4.44
C GLU A 292 -49.19 6.51 -4.50
N LEU A 293 -48.74 5.94 -5.62
CA LEU A 293 -47.32 5.64 -5.86
C LEU A 293 -46.47 6.91 -5.87
N GLU A 294 -46.96 7.99 -6.48
CA GLU A 294 -46.27 9.30 -6.45
C GLU A 294 -46.22 9.88 -5.03
N SER A 295 -47.30 9.79 -4.26
CA SER A 295 -47.32 10.21 -2.86
C SER A 295 -46.35 9.41 -2.01
N LEU A 296 -46.34 8.08 -2.16
CA LEU A 296 -45.44 7.18 -1.44
C LEU A 296 -43.97 7.43 -1.83
N LYS A 297 -43.72 7.74 -3.09
CA LYS A 297 -42.38 8.10 -3.58
C LYS A 297 -41.86 9.36 -2.90
N VAL A 298 -42.70 10.39 -2.72
CA VAL A 298 -42.36 11.62 -2.01
C VAL A 298 -42.10 11.34 -0.53
N GLU A 299 -42.91 10.53 0.12
CA GLU A 299 -42.68 10.17 1.54
C GLU A 299 -41.40 9.35 1.75
N LEU A 300 -41.13 8.36 0.90
CA LEU A 300 -39.89 7.56 0.96
C LEU A 300 -38.65 8.43 0.70
N ARG A 301 -38.75 9.46 -0.16
CA ARG A 301 -37.71 10.49 -0.34
C ARG A 301 -37.50 11.32 0.93
N HIS A 302 -38.58 11.71 1.59
CA HIS A 302 -38.47 12.44 2.86
C HIS A 302 -37.88 11.59 3.97
N TYR A 303 -38.18 10.29 4.01
CA TYR A 303 -37.60 9.34 4.96
C TYR A 303 -36.09 9.18 4.73
N GLU A 304 -35.64 9.12 3.48
CA GLU A 304 -34.22 9.03 3.14
C GLU A 304 -33.41 10.28 3.56
N ASN A 305 -34.04 11.45 3.51
CA ASN A 305 -33.41 12.73 3.87
C ASN A 305 -33.47 13.06 5.37
N ARG A 306 -34.12 12.23 6.20
CA ARG A 306 -34.38 12.49 7.63
C ARG A 306 -33.47 11.66 8.53
#